data_AF-G4D4V4-F1
#
_entry.id   AF-G4D4V4-F1
#
_cell.length_a   1.000
_cell.length_b   1.000
_cell.length_c   1.000
_cell.angle_alpha   90.00
_cell.angle_beta   90.00
_cell.angle_gamma   90.00
#
_symmetry.space_group_name_H-M   'P 1'
#
loop_
_entity.id
_entity.type
_entity.pdbx_description
1 polymer ?
#
loop_
_entity_poly.entity_id
_entity_poly.type
_entity_poly.pdbx_seq_one_letter_code
_entity_poly.pdbx_strand_id
1 'polypeptide(L)'
;MRNSSEIVYTEDNYEPGIKEYVGAMLLGLTFYQVGVVFSKTLWPMVSTQVPIHQFAWMIVFVALANGLGIIPGELRTACKKMQTFFTKNMILIIMVGVGADTSLFELGAAITLSNTVMALLIVIGAILGSAIIGYFVGFYPIDSAVTAGLCMANRGGSGDIAVLGAADRMGLISYAQLSSRLGGGMVLVIGSIVFGLLL
;
A
#
# COMPACT_ATOMS: atom_id res chain seq x y z
N MET A 1 -8.23 -3.36 -19.67
CA MET A 1 -8.00 -4.73 -20.21
C MET A 1 -7.84 -4.64 -21.71
N ARG A 2 -7.23 -5.63 -22.39
CA ARG A 2 -7.19 -5.67 -23.87
C ARG A 2 -8.57 -5.58 -24.53
N ASN A 3 -9.66 -5.77 -23.76
CA ASN A 3 -11.03 -5.59 -24.23
C ASN A 3 -12.02 -5.14 -23.12
N SER A 4 -11.77 -4.00 -22.45
CA SER A 4 -12.76 -3.43 -21.50
C SER A 4 -13.01 -1.95 -21.76
N SER A 5 -14.29 -1.58 -21.87
CA SER A 5 -14.78 -0.20 -21.76
C SER A 5 -14.24 0.47 -20.49
N GLU A 6 -13.92 1.77 -20.59
CA GLU A 6 -13.46 2.60 -19.46
C GLU A 6 -14.32 2.35 -18.21
N ILE A 7 -13.66 1.98 -17.12
CA ILE A 7 -14.30 1.87 -15.81
C ILE A 7 -14.54 3.32 -15.37
N VAL A 8 -15.77 3.79 -15.51
CA VAL A 8 -16.18 5.13 -15.08
C VAL A 8 -16.10 5.18 -13.55
N TYR A 9 -15.13 5.93 -13.04
CA TYR A 9 -15.03 6.25 -11.62
C TYR A 9 -16.02 7.37 -11.32
N THR A 10 -17.16 7.03 -10.70
CA THR A 10 -18.04 8.03 -10.10
C THR A 10 -17.36 8.52 -8.82
N GLU A 11 -16.63 9.65 -8.88
CA GLU A 11 -16.21 10.34 -7.67
C GLU A 11 -17.45 11.02 -7.07
N ASP A 12 -18.03 10.39 -6.04
CA ASP A 12 -19.05 11.06 -5.26
C ASP A 12 -18.41 12.24 -4.51
N ASN A 13 -18.66 13.44 -5.02
CA ASN A 13 -18.03 14.67 -4.55
C ASN A 13 -18.80 15.22 -3.34
N TYR A 14 -18.68 14.54 -2.21
CA TYR A 14 -19.18 15.02 -0.93
C TYR A 14 -18.22 16.04 -0.32
N GLU A 15 -18.75 17.13 0.24
CA GLU A 15 -17.98 18.01 1.13
C GLU A 15 -18.18 17.52 2.59
N PRO A 16 -17.20 16.82 3.18
CA PRO A 16 -17.33 16.34 4.54
C PRO A 16 -17.22 17.52 5.51
N GLY A 17 -18.12 17.56 6.48
CA GLY A 17 -18.07 18.47 7.61
C GLY A 17 -17.11 17.98 8.71
N ILE A 18 -17.07 18.73 9.81
CA ILE A 18 -16.20 18.42 10.95
C ILE A 18 -16.55 17.05 11.58
N LYS A 19 -17.84 16.70 11.60
CA LYS A 19 -18.30 15.42 12.16
C LYS A 19 -17.72 14.23 11.41
N GLU A 20 -17.64 14.35 10.08
CA GLU A 20 -17.13 13.31 9.20
C GLU A 20 -15.61 13.17 9.34
N TYR A 21 -14.88 14.27 9.56
CA TYR A 21 -13.44 14.21 9.87
C TYR A 21 -13.16 13.54 11.22
N VAL A 22 -13.93 13.88 12.26
CA VAL A 22 -13.83 13.21 13.57
C VAL A 22 -14.19 11.73 13.44
N GLY A 23 -15.27 11.43 12.69
CA GLY A 23 -15.66 10.06 12.37
C GLY A 23 -14.55 9.29 11.65
N ALA A 24 -13.86 9.92 10.70
CA ALA A 24 -12.76 9.29 9.96
C ALA A 24 -11.58 8.95 10.88
N MET A 25 -11.25 9.85 11.81
CA MET A 25 -10.21 9.61 12.80
C MET A 25 -10.57 8.47 13.76
N LEU A 26 -11.79 8.49 14.30
CA LEU A 26 -12.29 7.43 15.18
C LEU A 26 -12.36 6.08 14.46
N LEU A 27 -12.77 6.07 13.19
CA LEU A 27 -12.81 4.87 12.37
C LEU A 27 -11.41 4.27 12.19
N GLY A 28 -10.41 5.09 11.86
CA GLY A 28 -9.01 4.66 11.76
C GLY A 28 -8.48 4.04 13.06
N LEU A 29 -8.72 4.69 14.20
CA LEU A 29 -8.32 4.19 15.52
C LEU A 29 -9.06 2.90 15.90
N THR A 30 -10.35 2.80 15.57
CA THR A 30 -11.17 1.64 15.88
C THR A 30 -10.70 0.42 15.11
N PHE A 31 -10.48 0.54 13.79
CA PHE A 31 -9.97 -0.58 12.99
C PHE A 31 -8.56 -1.01 13.40
N TYR A 32 -7.71 -0.06 13.81
CA TYR A 32 -6.41 -0.39 14.39
C TYR A 32 -6.57 -1.17 15.70
N GLN A 33 -7.43 -0.71 16.61
CA GLN A 33 -7.68 -1.40 17.88
C GLN A 33 -8.26 -2.80 17.69
N VAL A 34 -9.20 -2.97 16.75
CA VAL A 34 -9.73 -4.28 16.38
C VAL A 34 -8.62 -5.18 15.84
N GLY A 35 -7.73 -4.65 14.99
CA GLY A 35 -6.55 -5.37 14.50
C GLY A 35 -5.61 -5.81 15.62
N VAL A 36 -5.39 -4.97 16.63
CA VAL A 36 -4.57 -5.30 17.82
C VAL A 36 -5.22 -6.41 18.64
N VAL A 37 -6.52 -6.31 18.92
CA VAL A 37 -7.26 -7.32 19.70
C VAL A 37 -7.23 -8.67 18.99
N PHE A 38 -7.43 -8.70 17.67
CA PHE A 38 -7.34 -9.92 16.88
C PHE A 38 -5.94 -10.50 16.88
N SER A 39 -4.91 -9.68 16.62
CA SER A 39 -3.52 -10.12 16.57
C SER A 39 -3.02 -10.67 17.91
N LYS A 40 -3.35 -10.02 19.03
CA LYS A 40 -2.83 -10.38 20.36
C LYS A 40 -3.68 -11.38 21.14
N THR A 41 -5.00 -11.36 20.95
CA THR A 41 -5.93 -12.12 21.80
C THR A 41 -6.53 -13.29 21.06
N LEU A 42 -7.13 -13.06 19.88
CA LEU A 42 -7.93 -14.09 19.20
C LEU A 42 -7.11 -15.01 18.31
N TRP A 43 -6.13 -14.47 17.59
CA TRP A 43 -5.31 -15.25 16.66
C TRP A 43 -4.45 -16.31 17.35
N PRO A 44 -3.77 -16.02 18.49
CA PRO A 44 -3.01 -17.03 19.22
C PRO A 44 -3.87 -18.18 19.76
N MET A 45 -5.19 -17.99 19.92
CA MET A 45 -6.12 -19.06 20.31
C MET A 45 -6.48 -20.01 19.15
N VAL A 46 -6.36 -19.57 17.90
CA VAL A 46 -6.75 -20.34 16.70
C VAL A 46 -5.55 -20.96 16.00
N SER A 47 -4.42 -20.24 15.93
CA SER A 47 -3.19 -20.75 15.33
C SER A 47 -1.99 -20.12 16.02
N THR A 48 -1.22 -20.94 16.75
CA THR A 48 -0.08 -20.50 17.56
C THR A 48 1.21 -20.37 16.74
N GLN A 49 1.22 -20.85 15.49
CA GLN A 49 2.45 -21.07 14.71
C GLN A 49 2.80 -19.95 13.72
N VAL A 50 1.90 -18.99 13.46
CA VAL A 50 2.22 -17.85 12.58
C VAL A 50 1.72 -16.55 13.21
N PRO A 51 2.55 -15.78 13.92
CA PRO A 51 2.16 -14.47 14.44
C PRO A 51 1.91 -13.48 13.30
N ILE A 52 0.63 -13.22 13.00
CA ILE A 52 0.25 -12.21 12.01
C ILE A 52 0.18 -10.83 12.68
N HIS A 53 0.93 -9.87 12.12
CA HIS A 53 1.02 -8.50 12.63
C HIS A 53 -0.34 -7.78 12.62
N GLN A 54 -0.58 -6.90 13.61
CA GLN A 54 -1.83 -6.14 13.77
C GLN A 54 -2.24 -5.32 12.52
N PHE A 55 -1.26 -4.78 11.77
CA PHE A 55 -1.54 -4.04 10.54
C PHE A 55 -2.14 -4.91 9.43
N ALA A 56 -1.74 -6.19 9.34
CA ALA A 56 -2.31 -7.11 8.38
C ALA A 56 -3.81 -7.34 8.65
N TRP A 57 -4.17 -7.58 9.92
CA TRP A 57 -5.56 -7.71 10.34
C TRP A 57 -6.37 -6.44 10.10
N MET A 58 -5.81 -5.27 10.44
CA MET A 58 -6.44 -3.98 10.17
C MET A 58 -6.78 -3.82 8.69
N ILE A 59 -5.85 -4.13 7.78
CA ILE A 59 -6.07 -4.02 6.32
C ILE A 59 -7.19 -4.95 5.86
N VAL A 60 -7.18 -6.21 6.31
CA VAL A 60 -8.23 -7.18 5.97
C VAL A 60 -9.60 -6.68 6.43
N PHE A 61 -9.73 -6.22 7.68
CA PHE A 61 -11.01 -5.72 8.19
C PHE A 61 -11.50 -4.46 7.50
N VAL A 62 -10.61 -3.50 7.23
CA VAL A 62 -10.98 -2.29 6.49
C VAL A 62 -11.41 -2.63 5.07
N ALA A 63 -10.70 -3.53 4.38
CA ALA A 63 -11.04 -3.95 3.03
C ALA A 63 -12.40 -4.66 2.99
N LEU A 64 -12.68 -5.55 3.94
CA LEU A 64 -13.97 -6.24 4.09
C LEU A 64 -15.10 -5.26 4.40
N ALA A 65 -14.92 -4.36 5.38
CA ALA A 65 -15.93 -3.38 5.75
C ALA A 65 -16.26 -2.42 4.59
N ASN A 66 -15.24 -2.04 3.83
CA ASN A 66 -15.40 -1.20 2.65
C ASN A 66 -16.09 -1.95 1.50
N GLY A 67 -15.76 -3.23 1.29
CA GLY A 67 -16.36 -4.09 0.25
C GLY A 67 -17.81 -4.48 0.54
N LEU A 68 -18.18 -4.60 1.82
CA LEU A 68 -19.55 -4.85 2.27
C LEU A 68 -20.43 -3.59 2.29
N GLY A 69 -19.88 -2.42 1.95
CA GLY A 69 -20.64 -1.16 1.93
C GLY A 69 -21.01 -0.63 3.32
N ILE A 70 -20.33 -1.08 4.39
CA ILE A 70 -20.62 -0.67 5.77
C ILE A 70 -20.23 0.81 6.00
N ILE A 71 -19.20 1.29 5.29
CA ILE A 71 -18.66 2.64 5.45
C ILE A 71 -19.38 3.60 4.48
N PRO A 72 -20.09 4.64 4.97
CA PRO A 72 -20.80 5.58 4.12
C PRO A 72 -19.85 6.43 3.27
N GLY A 73 -20.34 6.89 2.11
CA GLY A 73 -19.55 7.64 1.12
C GLY A 73 -18.90 8.91 1.66
N GLU A 74 -19.66 9.70 2.44
CA GLU A 74 -19.16 10.92 3.10
C GLU A 74 -17.96 10.64 4.01
N LEU A 75 -18.01 9.55 4.77
CA LEU A 75 -16.94 9.12 5.67
C LEU A 75 -15.72 8.61 4.89
N ARG A 76 -15.93 7.91 3.78
CA ARG A 76 -14.84 7.49 2.88
C ARG A 76 -14.11 8.70 2.29
N THR A 77 -14.84 9.73 1.87
CA THR A 77 -14.26 10.98 1.36
C THR A 77 -13.51 11.73 2.46
N ALA A 78 -14.05 11.79 3.68
CA ALA A 78 -13.34 12.34 4.83
C ALA A 78 -12.04 11.59 5.13
N CYS A 79 -12.06 10.25 5.11
CA CYS A 79 -10.85 9.41 5.23
C CYS A 79 -9.81 9.72 4.15
N LYS A 80 -10.22 9.85 2.87
CA LYS A 80 -9.30 10.19 1.76
C LYS A 80 -8.68 11.57 1.95
N LYS A 81 -9.47 12.57 2.35
CA LYS A 81 -8.98 13.94 2.64
C LYS A 81 -8.04 13.95 3.84
N MET A 82 -8.37 13.23 4.91
CA MET A 82 -7.53 13.12 6.10
C MET A 82 -6.21 12.40 5.80
N GLN A 83 -6.24 11.28 5.07
CA GLN A 83 -5.03 10.61 4.58
C GLN A 83 -4.15 11.57 3.79
N THR A 84 -4.75 12.36 2.90
CA THR A 84 -4.04 13.35 2.09
C THR A 84 -3.42 14.47 2.95
N PHE A 85 -4.11 14.90 4.00
CA PHE A 85 -3.56 15.87 4.97
C PHE A 85 -2.30 15.31 5.65
N PHE A 86 -2.33 14.07 6.13
CA PHE A 86 -1.16 13.43 6.75
C PHE A 86 -0.01 13.24 5.77
N THR A 87 -0.28 12.78 4.55
CA THR A 87 0.78 12.54 3.55
C THR A 87 1.36 13.80 2.93
N LYS A 88 0.64 14.92 2.95
CA LYS A 88 1.14 16.21 2.43
C LYS A 88 1.78 17.09 3.51
N ASN A 89 1.11 17.25 4.65
CA ASN A 89 1.51 18.25 5.65
C ASN A 89 2.34 17.63 6.78
N MET A 90 1.99 16.42 7.23
CA MET A 90 2.66 15.78 8.37
C MET A 90 3.87 14.94 7.96
N ILE A 91 4.07 14.69 6.67
CA ILE A 91 5.16 13.86 6.17
C ILE A 91 6.54 14.40 6.57
N LEU A 92 6.73 15.73 6.56
CA LEU A 92 8.01 16.33 6.95
C LEU A 92 8.33 16.05 8.43
N ILE A 93 7.33 16.17 9.31
CA ILE A 93 7.49 15.89 10.74
C ILE A 93 7.81 14.41 10.95
N ILE A 94 7.09 13.51 10.26
CA ILE A 94 7.35 12.07 10.32
C ILE A 94 8.77 11.75 9.84
N MET A 95 9.23 12.36 8.75
CA MET A 95 10.58 12.15 8.21
C MET A 95 11.68 12.63 9.15
N VAL A 96 11.47 13.72 9.89
CA VAL A 96 12.39 14.14 10.95
C VAL A 96 12.45 13.09 12.06
N GLY A 97 11.31 12.55 12.49
CA GLY A 97 11.25 11.50 13.51
C GLY A 97 11.96 10.21 13.07
N VAL A 98 11.70 9.74 11.85
CA VAL A 98 12.38 8.56 11.28
C VAL A 98 13.88 8.82 11.12
N GLY A 99 14.27 10.02 10.68
CA GLY A 99 15.68 10.40 10.53
C GLY A 99 16.45 10.40 11.85
N ALA A 100 15.80 10.75 12.96
CA ALA A 100 16.42 10.73 14.29
C ALA A 100 16.72 9.31 14.79
N ASP A 101 15.91 8.32 14.40
CA ASP A 101 16.09 6.91 14.76
C ASP A 101 16.98 6.14 13.76
N THR A 102 17.27 6.75 12.59
CA THR A 102 18.06 6.10 11.54
C THR A 102 19.57 6.23 11.79
N SER A 103 20.25 5.11 12.00
CA SER A 103 21.72 5.08 12.08
C SER A 103 22.36 5.34 10.71
N LEU A 104 23.05 6.47 10.57
CA LEU A 104 23.80 6.81 9.35
C LEU A 104 24.93 5.82 9.06
N PHE A 105 25.49 5.20 10.10
CA PHE A 105 26.54 4.20 9.95
C PHE A 105 26.02 2.91 9.33
N GLU A 106 24.85 2.44 9.78
CA GLU A 106 24.19 1.26 9.19
C GLU A 106 23.75 1.54 7.76
N LEU A 107 23.23 2.74 7.49
CA LEU A 107 22.87 3.14 6.13
C LEU A 107 24.09 3.14 5.21
N GLY A 108 25.23 3.69 5.66
CA GLY A 108 26.48 3.67 4.91
C GLY A 108 27.00 2.24 4.68
N ALA A 109 26.94 1.39 5.71
CA ALA A 109 27.35 -0.01 5.62
C ALA A 109 26.44 -0.84 4.71
N ALA A 110 25.17 -0.45 4.55
CA ALA A 110 24.23 -1.11 3.62
C ALA A 110 24.53 -0.78 2.15
N ILE A 111 25.30 0.26 1.84
CA ILE A 111 25.70 0.62 0.47
C ILE A 111 26.88 -0.27 0.07
N THR A 112 26.57 -1.52 -0.31
CA THR A 112 27.54 -2.46 -0.85
C THR A 112 27.18 -2.84 -2.28
N LEU A 113 28.17 -3.25 -3.06
CA LEU A 113 27.93 -3.73 -4.42
C LEU A 113 26.98 -4.94 -4.43
N SER A 114 27.09 -5.82 -3.44
CA SER A 114 26.20 -6.97 -3.28
C SER A 114 24.73 -6.55 -3.11
N ASN A 115 24.46 -5.60 -2.21
CA ASN A 115 23.10 -5.11 -1.98
C ASN A 115 22.51 -4.40 -3.21
N THR A 116 23.33 -3.63 -3.93
CA THR A 116 22.90 -2.97 -5.17
C THR A 116 22.53 -3.98 -6.27
N VAL A 117 23.33 -5.03 -6.43
CA VAL A 117 23.04 -6.10 -7.41
C VAL A 117 21.78 -6.87 -7.01
N MET A 118 21.62 -7.21 -5.73
CA MET A 118 20.40 -7.86 -5.24
C MET A 118 19.16 -7.01 -5.48
N ALA A 119 19.22 -5.71 -5.17
CA ALA A 119 18.11 -4.79 -5.43
C ALA A 119 17.76 -4.76 -6.93
N LEU A 120 18.75 -4.68 -7.81
CA LEU A 120 18.55 -4.70 -9.26
C LEU A 120 17.88 -6.00 -9.73
N LEU A 121 18.32 -7.15 -9.22
CA LEU A 121 17.71 -8.45 -9.55
C LEU A 121 16.26 -8.56 -9.06
N ILE A 122 15.95 -8.02 -7.86
CA ILE A 122 14.57 -7.98 -7.34
C ILE A 122 13.67 -7.13 -8.25
N VAL A 123 14.15 -5.96 -8.70
CA VAL A 123 13.40 -5.11 -9.62
C VAL A 123 13.17 -5.81 -10.97
N ILE A 124 14.19 -6.48 -11.52
CA ILE A 124 14.04 -7.29 -12.74
C ILE A 124 13.02 -8.41 -12.54
N GLY A 125 13.07 -9.10 -11.40
CA GLY A 125 12.09 -10.13 -11.03
C GLY A 125 10.66 -9.57 -10.98
N ALA A 126 10.47 -8.38 -10.39
CA ALA A 126 9.17 -7.71 -10.34
C ALA A 126 8.65 -7.35 -11.74
N ILE A 127 9.52 -6.86 -12.64
CA ILE A 127 9.19 -6.56 -14.05
C ILE A 127 8.73 -7.83 -14.76
N LEU A 128 9.52 -8.90 -14.69
CA LEU A 128 9.23 -10.15 -15.41
C LEU A 128 7.97 -10.82 -14.86
N GLY A 129 7.84 -10.93 -13.53
CA GLY A 129 6.68 -11.53 -12.89
C GLY A 129 5.38 -10.80 -13.24
N SER A 130 5.38 -9.47 -13.14
CA SER A 130 4.20 -8.66 -13.48
C SER A 130 3.89 -8.65 -14.99
N ALA A 131 4.90 -8.70 -15.87
CA ALA A 131 4.70 -8.83 -17.31
C ALA A 131 4.04 -10.17 -17.70
N ILE A 132 4.53 -11.27 -17.12
CA ILE A 132 4.04 -12.63 -17.40
C ILE A 132 2.61 -12.79 -16.86
N ILE A 133 2.40 -12.50 -15.57
CA ILE A 133 1.06 -12.62 -14.97
C ILE A 133 0.09 -11.62 -15.61
N GLY A 134 0.53 -10.39 -15.87
CA GLY A 134 -0.28 -9.40 -16.57
C GLY A 134 -0.73 -9.86 -17.95
N TYR A 135 0.13 -10.58 -18.68
CA TYR A 135 -0.23 -11.19 -19.97
C TYR A 135 -1.34 -12.23 -19.82
N PHE A 136 -1.23 -13.13 -18.83
CA PHE A 136 -2.25 -14.15 -18.57
C PHE A 136 -3.61 -13.57 -18.16
N VAL A 137 -3.61 -12.43 -17.47
CA VAL A 137 -4.83 -11.71 -17.08
C VAL A 137 -5.39 -10.85 -18.22
N GLY A 138 -4.71 -10.78 -19.37
CA GLY A 138 -5.18 -10.05 -20.56
C GLY A 138 -4.83 -8.56 -20.56
N PHE A 139 -3.83 -8.15 -19.78
CA PHE A 139 -3.23 -6.81 -19.86
C PHE A 139 -2.07 -6.78 -20.85
N TYR A 140 -1.67 -5.56 -21.25
CA TYR A 140 -0.45 -5.38 -22.03
C TYR A 140 0.77 -5.64 -21.13
N PRO A 141 1.71 -6.53 -21.52
CA PRO A 141 2.83 -6.91 -20.67
C PRO A 141 3.67 -5.73 -20.21
N ILE A 142 3.91 -4.75 -21.08
CA ILE A 142 4.70 -3.55 -20.77
C ILE A 142 3.97 -2.65 -19.78
N ASP A 143 2.69 -2.35 -20.01
CA ASP A 143 1.93 -1.51 -19.08
C ASP A 143 1.76 -2.20 -17.71
N SER A 144 1.66 -3.54 -17.70
CA SER A 144 1.63 -4.36 -16.46
C SER A 144 2.97 -4.32 -15.73
N ALA A 145 4.07 -4.44 -16.48
CA ALA A 145 5.42 -4.33 -15.94
C ALA A 145 5.68 -2.97 -15.29
N VAL A 146 5.20 -1.90 -15.91
CA VAL A 146 5.34 -0.53 -15.39
C VAL A 146 4.44 -0.31 -14.17
N THR A 147 3.15 -0.66 -14.24
CA THR A 147 2.16 -0.33 -13.21
C THR A 147 2.11 -1.28 -12.02
N ALA A 148 2.26 -2.59 -12.24
CA ALA A 148 2.21 -3.60 -11.18
C ALA A 148 3.60 -4.05 -10.74
N GLY A 149 4.62 -3.93 -11.60
CA GLY A 149 6.02 -4.26 -11.28
C GLY A 149 6.80 -3.07 -10.75
N LEU A 150 7.20 -2.16 -11.64
CA LEU A 150 8.05 -1.01 -11.31
C LEU A 150 7.40 -0.08 -10.30
N CYS A 151 6.10 0.19 -10.42
CA CYS A 151 5.40 1.04 -9.46
C CYS A 151 5.20 0.39 -8.08
N MET A 152 5.44 -0.92 -7.94
CA MET A 152 5.46 -1.60 -6.65
C MET A 152 6.87 -1.69 -6.05
N ALA A 153 7.89 -1.73 -6.92
CA ALA A 153 9.30 -1.77 -6.54
C ALA A 153 9.91 -0.37 -6.30
N ASN A 154 9.11 0.70 -6.41
CA ASN A 154 9.55 2.07 -6.19
C ASN A 154 9.25 2.55 -4.75
N ARG A 155 9.47 3.85 -4.49
CA ARG A 155 9.19 4.49 -3.20
C ARG A 155 7.77 5.07 -3.11
N GLY A 156 6.75 4.27 -3.42
CA GLY A 156 5.33 4.66 -3.34
C GLY A 156 4.98 5.85 -4.23
N GLY A 157 4.03 6.70 -3.80
CA GLY A 157 3.42 7.72 -4.67
C GLY A 157 4.36 8.73 -5.34
N SER A 158 5.48 9.09 -4.73
CA SER A 158 6.50 9.94 -5.38
C SER A 158 7.34 9.14 -6.39
N GLY A 159 7.61 7.87 -6.08
CA GLY A 159 8.21 6.91 -7.01
C GLY A 159 7.30 6.65 -8.22
N ASP A 160 5.98 6.61 -8.03
CA ASP A 160 5.02 6.38 -9.11
C ASP A 160 5.13 7.47 -10.18
N ILE A 161 5.23 8.72 -9.75
CA ILE A 161 5.40 9.87 -10.66
C ILE A 161 6.74 9.77 -11.38
N ALA A 162 7.82 9.38 -10.69
CA ALA A 162 9.14 9.25 -11.31
C ALA A 162 9.18 8.12 -12.36
N VAL A 163 8.63 6.94 -12.04
CA VAL A 163 8.58 5.79 -12.95
C VAL A 163 7.68 6.08 -14.15
N LEU A 164 6.46 6.58 -13.92
CA LEU A 164 5.53 6.89 -15.01
C LEU A 164 5.98 8.07 -15.87
N GLY A 165 6.65 9.05 -15.26
CA GLY A 165 7.27 10.16 -15.97
C GLY A 165 8.42 9.68 -16.86
N ALA A 166 9.28 8.78 -16.36
CA ALA A 166 10.36 8.20 -17.16
C ALA A 166 9.86 7.29 -18.29
N ALA A 167 8.71 6.65 -18.12
CA ALA A 167 8.10 5.76 -19.10
C ALA A 167 7.13 6.46 -20.08
N ASP A 168 6.91 7.77 -19.95
CA ASP A 168 5.91 8.55 -20.69
C ASP A 168 4.50 7.91 -20.66
N ARG A 169 4.08 7.53 -19.44
CA ARG A 169 2.87 6.73 -19.16
C ARG A 169 2.03 7.32 -18.02
N MET A 170 2.03 8.64 -17.88
CA MET A 170 1.28 9.34 -16.80
C MET A 170 -0.23 9.06 -16.79
N GLY A 171 -0.82 8.64 -17.92
CA GLY A 171 -2.21 8.17 -17.97
C GLY A 171 -2.51 6.95 -17.10
N LEU A 172 -1.49 6.22 -16.63
CA LEU A 172 -1.63 5.05 -15.76
C LEU A 172 -1.50 5.37 -14.27
N ILE A 173 -1.47 6.65 -13.87
CA ILE A 173 -1.25 7.06 -12.48
C ILE A 173 -2.28 6.48 -11.50
N SER A 174 -3.53 6.33 -11.92
CA SER A 174 -4.58 5.72 -11.08
C SER A 174 -4.29 4.24 -10.77
N TYR A 175 -3.73 3.51 -11.74
CA TYR A 175 -3.32 2.11 -11.54
C TYR A 175 -2.08 2.01 -10.67
N ALA A 176 -1.10 2.90 -10.85
CA ALA A 176 0.09 2.95 -10.00
C ALA A 176 -0.27 3.29 -8.55
N GLN A 177 -1.15 4.27 -8.32
CA GLN A 177 -1.63 4.61 -6.97
C GLN A 177 -2.43 3.47 -6.32
N LEU A 178 -3.18 2.71 -7.12
CA LEU A 178 -3.87 1.53 -6.63
C LEU A 178 -2.86 0.44 -6.21
N SER A 179 -1.84 0.20 -7.04
CA SER A 179 -0.73 -0.72 -6.74
C SER A 179 -0.01 -0.34 -5.44
N SER A 180 0.44 0.91 -5.32
CA SER A 180 1.14 1.43 -4.14
C SER A 180 0.32 1.33 -2.85
N ARG A 181 -1.00 1.53 -2.91
CA ARG A 181 -1.86 1.54 -1.72
C ARG A 181 -2.38 0.15 -1.35
N LEU A 182 -3.02 -0.55 -2.29
CA LEU A 182 -3.58 -1.88 -2.02
C LEU A 182 -2.49 -2.96 -2.04
N GLY A 183 -1.59 -2.92 -3.03
CA GLY A 183 -0.45 -3.83 -3.12
C GLY A 183 0.51 -3.67 -1.95
N GLY A 184 0.79 -2.42 -1.53
CA GLY A 184 1.54 -2.14 -0.30
C GLY A 184 0.92 -2.81 0.93
N GLY A 185 -0.41 -2.70 1.08
CA GLY A 185 -1.14 -3.40 2.14
C GLY A 185 -1.04 -4.93 2.05
N MET A 186 -1.15 -5.51 0.86
CA MET A 186 -0.98 -6.95 0.65
C MET A 186 0.43 -7.43 0.99
N VAL A 187 1.47 -6.64 0.66
CA VAL A 187 2.85 -6.96 1.04
C VAL A 187 3.04 -6.96 2.55
N LEU A 188 2.36 -6.09 3.30
CA LEU A 188 2.39 -6.15 4.76
C LEU A 188 1.76 -7.45 5.30
N VAL A 189 0.67 -7.92 4.69
CA VAL A 189 0.05 -9.21 5.05
C VAL A 189 1.00 -10.37 4.76
N ILE A 190 1.55 -10.42 3.54
CA ILE A 190 2.49 -11.47 3.12
C ILE A 190 3.75 -11.43 3.99
N GLY A 191 4.33 -10.26 4.19
CA GLY A 191 5.51 -10.05 5.03
C GLY A 191 5.27 -10.52 6.46
N SER A 192 4.09 -10.23 7.03
CA SER A 192 3.73 -10.71 8.37
C SER A 192 3.72 -12.24 8.46
N ILE A 193 3.19 -12.92 7.44
CA ILE A 193 3.17 -14.39 7.37
C ILE A 193 4.60 -14.93 7.22
N VAL A 194 5.39 -14.35 6.31
CA VAL A 194 6.78 -14.78 6.07
C VAL A 194 7.65 -14.58 7.32
N PHE A 195 7.57 -13.42 7.97
CA PHE A 195 8.30 -13.18 9.21
C PHE A 195 7.83 -14.11 10.33
N GLY A 196 6.52 -14.34 10.45
CA GLY A 196 5.98 -15.27 11.45
C GLY A 196 6.33 -16.75 11.20
N LEU A 197 6.77 -17.12 9.99
CA LEU A 197 7.27 -18.47 9.69
C LEU A 197 8.79 -18.60 9.89
N LEU A 198 9.53 -17.49 9.77
CA LEU A 198 10.99 -17.46 9.86
C LEU A 198 11.52 -17.13 11.26
N LEU A 199 10.70 -16.51 12.11
CA LEU A 199 10.96 -16.20 13.53
C LEU A 199 10.22 -17.17 14.44
#